data_AF-A0A955D8W9-F1
#
_entry.id   AF-A0A955D8W9-F1
#
_cell.length_a   1.000
_cell.length_b   1.000
_cell.length_c   1.000
_cell.angle_alpha   90.00
_cell.angle_beta   90.00
_cell.angle_gamma   90.00
#
_symmetry.space_group_name_H-M   'P 1'
#
loop_
_entity.id
_entity.type
_entity.pdbx_description
1 polymer ?
#
loop_
_entity_poly.entity_id
_entity_poly.type
_entity_poly.pdbx_seq_one_letter_code
_entity_poly.pdbx_strand_id
1 'polypeptide(L)'
;MTDPRINIVLLRQPDRAKKTEMRSDPFYEFGSFGCTQCHRKNLMHRAKAHELRGARFAFAQGGPLGFRLVHLTPPVSVVRHPDRIEVIWEPAEQPFRYDRAPVLAGPKGETDFPALLVKLQDVDRPTWPARFSSAFRSRRTPLAPVVALQIASVFERLRQAAPPDALAASYIDALPYAPNRPDPDRAGTLAHLRAGGSLEPDEGEDGSDPGPAGPKGCQGTPRRSRGPRASSCGTGATNPALRPKRGC
;
A
#
# COMPACT_ATOMS: atom_id res chain seq x y z
N MET A 1 25.54 5.17 -14.09
CA MET A 1 24.07 5.09 -13.94
C MET A 1 23.76 5.24 -12.47
N THR A 2 22.94 6.21 -12.08
CA THR A 2 22.50 6.39 -10.69
C THR A 2 21.58 5.24 -10.30
N ASP A 3 21.74 4.68 -9.10
CA ASP A 3 20.88 3.59 -8.62
C ASP A 3 19.40 4.01 -8.62
N PRO A 4 18.48 3.16 -9.11
CA PRO A 4 17.07 3.52 -9.20
C PRO A 4 16.47 3.68 -7.80
N ARG A 5 15.96 4.88 -7.49
CA ARG A 5 15.19 5.10 -6.26
C ARG A 5 13.78 4.55 -6.43
N ILE A 6 13.55 3.33 -5.95
CA ILE A 6 12.25 2.66 -6.05
C ILE A 6 11.52 2.68 -4.70
N ASN A 7 10.28 3.11 -4.73
CA ASN A 7 9.35 3.11 -3.61
C ASN A 7 8.25 2.07 -3.84
N ILE A 8 8.06 1.14 -2.90
CA ILE A 8 6.91 0.21 -2.96
C ILE A 8 5.65 0.99 -2.59
N VAL A 9 4.64 0.91 -3.45
CA VAL A 9 3.29 1.41 -3.20
C VAL A 9 2.38 0.22 -2.95
N LEU A 10 1.96 0.03 -1.70
CA LEU A 10 1.11 -1.10 -1.34
C LEU A 10 -0.36 -0.75 -1.59
N LEU A 11 -0.96 -1.30 -2.63
CA LEU A 11 -2.34 -1.03 -3.01
C LEU A 11 -3.33 -1.78 -2.11
N ARG A 12 -4.46 -1.12 -1.82
CA ARG A 12 -5.58 -1.76 -1.14
C ARG A 12 -6.37 -2.62 -2.12
N GLN A 13 -6.82 -3.78 -1.66
CA GLN A 13 -7.78 -4.59 -2.39
C GLN A 13 -9.15 -3.92 -2.41
N PRO A 14 -9.97 -4.08 -3.47
CA PRO A 14 -11.36 -3.65 -3.43
C PRO A 14 -12.10 -4.24 -2.21
N ASP A 15 -12.87 -3.38 -1.54
CA ASP A 15 -13.67 -3.77 -0.37
C ASP A 15 -15.04 -4.25 -0.84
N ARG A 16 -15.25 -5.57 -0.80
CA ARG A 16 -16.49 -6.19 -1.25
C ARG A 16 -17.69 -5.86 -0.35
N ALA A 17 -17.47 -5.45 0.89
CA ALA A 17 -18.55 -5.07 1.81
C ALA A 17 -19.11 -3.68 1.47
N LYS A 18 -18.29 -2.79 0.89
CA LYS A 18 -18.69 -1.43 0.54
C LYS A 18 -19.29 -1.40 -0.88
N LYS A 19 -20.61 -1.24 -0.98
CA LYS A 19 -21.34 -1.17 -2.27
C LYS A 19 -20.87 -0.01 -3.17
N THR A 20 -20.45 1.09 -2.56
CA THR A 20 -19.96 2.30 -3.26
C THR A 20 -18.44 2.30 -3.49
N GLU A 21 -17.73 1.20 -3.23
CA GLU A 21 -16.29 1.12 -3.53
C GLU A 21 -16.05 1.13 -5.04
N MET A 22 -15.42 2.21 -5.52
CA MET A 22 -15.01 2.38 -6.92
C MET A 22 -13.55 2.02 -7.17
N ARG A 23 -12.70 2.18 -6.14
CA ARG A 23 -11.24 2.03 -6.22
C ARG A 23 -10.64 2.88 -7.36
N SER A 24 -10.89 4.20 -7.38
CA SER A 24 -10.47 5.03 -8.53
C SER A 24 -8.95 5.29 -8.68
N ASP A 25 -8.13 5.08 -7.64
CA ASP A 25 -6.66 5.23 -7.69
C ASP A 25 -5.94 3.85 -7.68
N PRO A 26 -4.85 3.64 -8.45
CA PRO A 26 -4.18 4.58 -9.35
C PRO A 26 -4.88 4.80 -10.69
N PHE A 27 -4.56 5.92 -11.34
CA PHE A 27 -4.95 6.27 -12.71
C PHE A 27 -3.84 5.93 -13.70
N TYR A 28 -3.57 4.63 -13.91
CA TYR A 28 -2.47 4.17 -14.78
C TYR A 28 -2.59 4.70 -16.21
N GLU A 29 -3.81 4.76 -16.73
CA GLU A 29 -4.15 5.20 -18.07
C GLU A 29 -3.75 6.66 -18.33
N PHE A 30 -3.59 7.44 -17.26
CA PHE A 30 -3.26 8.87 -17.29
C PHE A 30 -1.95 9.18 -16.57
N GLY A 31 -1.20 8.14 -16.21
CA GLY A 31 0.07 8.29 -15.50
C GLY A 31 -0.06 9.05 -14.19
N SER A 32 -1.08 8.77 -13.36
CA SER A 32 -1.39 9.55 -12.15
C SER A 32 -1.68 8.68 -10.92
N PHE A 33 -1.26 9.15 -9.76
CA PHE A 33 -1.59 8.54 -8.46
C PHE A 33 -1.60 9.57 -7.32
N GLY A 34 -2.56 9.42 -6.40
CA GLY A 34 -2.64 10.21 -5.16
C GLY A 34 -3.77 11.22 -5.13
N CYS A 35 -4.51 11.38 -6.23
CA CYS A 35 -5.61 12.33 -6.36
C CYS A 35 -6.77 12.03 -5.40
N THR A 36 -6.99 10.77 -5.03
CA THR A 36 -8.00 10.37 -4.03
C THR A 36 -7.55 10.59 -2.58
N GLN A 37 -6.40 11.24 -2.36
CA GLN A 37 -5.72 11.38 -1.07
C GLN A 37 -5.33 10.03 -0.43
N CYS A 38 -5.27 8.96 -1.23
CA CYS A 38 -4.71 7.69 -0.80
C CYS A 38 -3.26 7.91 -0.30
N HIS A 39 -2.86 7.16 0.74
CA HIS A 39 -1.52 7.27 1.33
C HIS A 39 -1.13 8.66 1.88
N ARG A 40 -2.08 9.60 2.06
CA ARG A 40 -1.79 10.97 2.56
C ARG A 40 -1.07 11.02 3.91
N LYS A 41 -1.29 10.01 4.75
CA LYS A 41 -0.67 9.88 6.09
C LYS A 41 0.74 9.27 6.04
N ASN A 42 1.15 8.67 4.91
CA ASN A 42 2.44 7.99 4.76
C ASN A 42 3.14 8.39 3.46
N LEU A 43 3.14 7.59 2.39
CA LEU A 43 3.89 7.80 1.14
C LEU A 43 3.53 9.10 0.43
N MET A 44 2.27 9.53 0.48
CA MET A 44 1.80 10.73 -0.21
C MET A 44 1.66 11.93 0.74
N HIS A 45 2.51 12.01 1.77
CA HIS A 45 2.50 13.12 2.73
C HIS A 45 3.05 14.42 2.10
N ARG A 46 2.23 15.48 2.12
CA ARG A 46 2.50 16.76 1.43
C ARG A 46 3.82 17.42 1.82
N ALA A 47 4.12 17.46 3.12
CA ALA A 47 5.36 18.09 3.62
C ALA A 47 6.62 17.41 3.07
N LYS A 48 6.51 16.14 2.67
CA LYS A 48 7.62 15.31 2.19
C LYS A 48 7.55 15.03 0.68
N ALA A 49 6.80 15.85 -0.06
CA ALA A 49 6.63 15.71 -1.50
C ALA A 49 7.95 15.75 -2.28
N HIS A 50 8.91 16.55 -1.82
CA HIS A 50 10.21 16.72 -2.47
C HIS A 50 11.03 15.42 -2.51
N GLU A 51 10.86 14.54 -1.53
CA GLU A 51 11.57 13.25 -1.45
C GLU A 51 11.22 12.30 -2.62
N LEU A 52 10.03 12.47 -3.21
CA LEU A 52 9.48 11.57 -4.22
C LEU A 52 9.86 11.95 -5.66
N ARG A 53 10.31 13.19 -5.90
CA ARG A 53 10.65 13.67 -7.25
C ARG A 53 11.76 12.82 -7.84
N GLY A 54 11.55 12.26 -9.03
CA GLY A 54 12.50 11.39 -9.72
C GLY A 54 12.61 9.97 -9.14
N ALA A 55 11.79 9.60 -8.16
CA ALA A 55 11.67 8.21 -7.72
C ALA A 55 10.80 7.42 -8.72
N ARG A 56 10.90 6.09 -8.71
CA ARG A 56 10.00 5.19 -9.42
C ARG A 56 9.07 4.52 -8.41
N PHE A 57 7.82 4.31 -8.78
CA PHE A 57 6.80 3.74 -7.91
C PHE A 57 6.53 2.31 -8.37
N ALA A 58 6.81 1.35 -7.48
CA ALA A 58 6.56 -0.07 -7.67
C ALA A 58 5.21 -0.42 -7.02
N PHE A 59 4.16 -0.48 -7.83
CA PHE A 59 2.80 -0.75 -7.38
C PHE A 59 2.61 -2.24 -7.08
N ALA A 60 2.42 -2.53 -5.80
CA ALA A 60 2.22 -3.87 -5.28
C ALA A 60 0.74 -4.10 -4.96
N GLN A 61 0.10 -4.97 -5.72
CA GLN A 61 -1.30 -5.36 -5.52
C GLN A 61 -1.35 -6.67 -4.71
N GLY A 62 -2.04 -6.66 -3.57
CA GLY A 62 -2.34 -7.88 -2.84
C GLY A 62 -3.58 -8.58 -3.40
N GLY A 63 -3.68 -9.90 -3.28
CA GLY A 63 -4.84 -10.70 -3.69
C GLY A 63 -4.72 -12.17 -3.27
N PRO A 64 -5.60 -13.06 -3.78
CA PRO A 64 -5.56 -14.49 -3.48
C PRO A 64 -4.24 -15.18 -3.82
N LEU A 65 -3.50 -14.65 -4.80
CA LEU A 65 -2.21 -15.18 -5.27
C LEU A 65 -1.00 -14.47 -4.62
N GLY A 66 -1.20 -13.81 -3.48
CA GLY A 66 -0.18 -13.04 -2.77
C GLY A 66 -0.01 -11.61 -3.29
N PHE A 67 1.17 -11.02 -3.10
CA PHE A 67 1.50 -9.70 -3.61
C PHE A 67 2.16 -9.78 -4.99
N ARG A 68 1.69 -8.93 -5.90
CA ARG A 68 2.09 -8.88 -7.31
C ARG A 68 2.57 -7.49 -7.69
N LEU A 69 3.65 -7.39 -8.46
CA LEU A 69 4.16 -6.12 -8.98
C LEU A 69 3.41 -5.77 -10.27
N VAL A 70 2.25 -5.12 -10.13
CA VAL A 70 1.38 -4.83 -11.28
C VAL A 70 1.92 -3.71 -12.16
N HIS A 71 2.72 -2.80 -11.61
CA HIS A 71 3.31 -1.72 -12.38
C HIS A 71 4.59 -1.18 -11.74
N LEU A 72 5.51 -0.70 -12.56
CA LEU A 72 6.67 0.08 -12.16
C LEU A 72 6.74 1.32 -13.05
N THR A 73 6.59 2.49 -12.45
CA THR A 73 6.59 3.74 -13.21
C THR A 73 7.98 4.06 -13.77
N PRO A 74 8.07 4.89 -14.82
CA PRO A 74 9.25 5.72 -15.04
C PRO A 74 9.45 6.71 -13.87
N PRO A 75 10.56 7.47 -13.83
CA PRO A 75 10.77 8.48 -12.80
C PRO A 75 9.60 9.47 -12.72
N VAL A 76 9.04 9.65 -11.52
CA VAL A 76 7.83 10.45 -11.31
C VAL A 76 8.14 11.93 -11.10
N SER A 77 7.25 12.80 -11.56
CA SER A 77 7.15 14.18 -11.12
C SER A 77 6.09 14.33 -10.03
N VAL A 78 6.16 15.42 -9.27
CA VAL A 78 5.23 15.66 -8.15
C VAL A 78 4.51 16.99 -8.32
N VAL A 79 3.19 16.91 -8.42
CA VAL A 79 2.26 18.05 -8.46
C VAL A 79 1.69 18.27 -7.07
N ARG A 80 1.65 19.54 -6.63
CA ARG A 80 1.05 19.92 -5.34
C ARG A 80 -0.33 20.51 -5.58
N HIS A 81 -1.30 19.94 -4.89
CA HIS A 81 -2.68 20.44 -4.80
C HIS A 81 -2.90 21.13 -3.43
N PRO A 82 -3.97 21.92 -3.25
CA PRO A 82 -4.25 22.62 -1.99
C PRO A 82 -4.36 21.71 -0.75
N ASP A 83 -4.77 20.47 -0.92
CA ASP A 83 -5.10 19.49 0.13
C ASP A 83 -4.29 18.18 0.03
N ARG A 84 -3.56 17.95 -1.06
CA ARG A 84 -2.85 16.68 -1.34
C ARG A 84 -1.65 16.86 -2.27
N ILE A 85 -1.01 15.74 -2.62
CA ILE A 85 -0.04 15.67 -3.71
C ILE A 85 -0.43 14.57 -4.67
N GLU A 86 -0.02 14.75 -5.91
CA GLU A 86 -0.17 13.79 -6.99
C GLU A 86 1.22 13.49 -7.53
N VAL A 87 1.52 12.20 -7.75
CA VAL A 87 2.65 11.82 -8.58
C VAL A 87 2.16 11.60 -10.00
N ILE A 88 2.89 12.15 -10.95
CA ILE A 88 2.61 12.00 -12.37
C ILE A 88 3.81 11.37 -13.08
N TRP A 89 3.56 10.58 -14.11
CA TRP A 89 4.62 9.96 -14.89
C TRP A 89 4.22 9.81 -16.36
N GLU A 90 5.23 9.86 -17.22
CA GLU A 90 5.09 9.60 -18.65
C GLU A 90 6.26 8.74 -19.12
N PRO A 91 6.05 7.78 -20.05
CA PRO A 91 4.77 7.41 -20.65
C PRO A 91 3.80 6.71 -19.67
N ALA A 92 2.49 6.88 -19.90
CA ALA A 92 1.42 6.23 -19.13
C ALA A 92 1.17 4.80 -19.64
N GLU A 93 2.08 3.89 -19.29
CA GLU A 93 2.00 2.50 -19.73
C GLU A 93 0.96 1.67 -18.96
N GLN A 94 0.28 0.77 -19.67
CA GLN A 94 -0.64 -0.19 -19.06
C GLN A 94 0.05 -1.07 -18.01
N PRO A 95 -0.57 -1.32 -16.85
CA PRO A 95 -0.04 -2.27 -15.87
C PRO A 95 -0.20 -3.72 -16.37
N PHE A 96 0.41 -4.66 -15.66
CA PHE A 96 0.08 -6.08 -15.78
C PHE A 96 -1.30 -6.36 -15.18
N ARG A 97 -1.97 -7.40 -15.71
CA ARG A 97 -3.07 -8.06 -14.99
C ARG A 97 -2.57 -8.68 -13.69
N TYR A 98 -3.39 -8.70 -12.66
CA TYR A 98 -2.99 -9.20 -11.34
C TYR A 98 -2.44 -10.63 -11.37
N ASP A 99 -3.11 -11.52 -12.09
CA ASP A 99 -2.78 -12.95 -12.19
C ASP A 99 -1.56 -13.24 -13.07
N ARG A 100 -1.16 -12.29 -13.92
CA ARG A 100 0.00 -12.39 -14.82
C ARG A 100 1.21 -11.59 -14.34
N ALA A 101 1.02 -10.70 -13.38
CA ALA A 101 2.07 -9.85 -12.84
C ALA A 101 3.16 -10.66 -12.09
N PRO A 102 4.42 -10.17 -12.07
CA PRO A 102 5.51 -10.77 -11.31
C PRO A 102 5.17 -10.91 -9.82
N VAL A 103 5.60 -12.02 -9.21
CA VAL A 103 5.36 -12.39 -7.81
C VAL A 103 6.33 -11.65 -6.89
N LEU A 104 5.82 -10.71 -6.08
CA LEU A 104 6.62 -10.09 -5.02
C LEU A 104 6.71 -11.02 -3.80
N ALA A 105 5.57 -11.55 -3.37
CA ALA A 105 5.47 -12.47 -2.24
C ALA A 105 4.25 -13.37 -2.39
N GLY A 106 4.47 -14.62 -2.82
CA GLY A 106 3.45 -15.65 -2.97
C GLY A 106 3.08 -16.32 -1.64
N PRO A 107 1.93 -17.02 -1.56
CA PRO A 107 1.46 -17.66 -0.33
C PRO A 107 2.43 -18.71 0.24
N LYS A 108 3.19 -19.41 -0.60
CA LYS A 108 4.15 -20.45 -0.18
C LYS A 108 5.60 -19.98 -0.20
N GLY A 109 5.82 -18.66 -0.38
CA GLY A 109 7.15 -18.06 -0.45
C GLY A 109 7.71 -17.98 -1.87
N GLU A 110 6.88 -18.20 -2.89
CA GLU A 110 7.27 -17.95 -4.27
C GLU A 110 7.59 -16.46 -4.47
N THR A 111 8.61 -16.16 -5.28
CA THR A 111 8.95 -14.79 -5.66
C THR A 111 9.75 -14.79 -6.96
N ASP A 112 9.57 -13.74 -7.76
CA ASP A 112 10.47 -13.42 -8.87
C ASP A 112 11.65 -12.52 -8.42
N PHE A 113 11.67 -12.13 -7.14
CA PHE A 113 12.63 -11.18 -6.56
C PHE A 113 13.35 -11.78 -5.34
N PRO A 114 14.33 -12.69 -5.52
CA PRO A 114 15.02 -13.34 -4.41
C PRO A 114 15.63 -12.39 -3.36
N ALA A 115 16.16 -11.23 -3.76
CA ALA A 115 16.74 -10.26 -2.82
C ALA A 115 15.67 -9.60 -1.93
N LEU A 116 14.44 -9.49 -2.44
CA LEU A 116 13.29 -9.06 -1.65
C LEU A 116 12.90 -10.13 -0.62
N LEU A 117 12.92 -11.41 -0.99
CA LEU A 117 12.59 -12.50 -0.06
C LEU A 117 13.53 -12.56 1.13
N VAL A 118 14.85 -12.44 0.90
CA VAL A 118 15.86 -12.37 1.96
C VAL A 118 15.52 -11.25 2.96
N LYS A 119 15.15 -10.07 2.45
CA LYS A 119 14.74 -8.93 3.30
C LYS A 119 13.50 -9.23 4.17
N LEU A 120 12.62 -10.12 3.74
CA LEU A 120 11.38 -10.44 4.44
C LEU A 120 11.53 -11.57 5.47
N GLN A 121 12.65 -12.30 5.46
CA GLN A 121 12.92 -13.40 6.41
C GLN A 121 12.93 -12.94 7.87
N ASP A 122 13.33 -11.70 8.12
CA ASP A 122 13.42 -11.15 9.49
C ASP A 122 12.13 -10.47 9.96
N VAL A 123 11.08 -10.45 9.13
CA VAL A 123 9.81 -9.81 9.49
C VAL A 123 8.95 -10.79 10.29
N ASP A 124 8.61 -10.41 11.53
CA ASP A 124 7.79 -11.23 12.43
C ASP A 124 6.32 -11.31 12.01
N ARG A 125 6.03 -12.16 11.02
CA ARG A 125 4.68 -12.51 10.58
C ARG A 125 4.61 -13.97 10.11
N PRO A 126 3.47 -14.65 10.24
CA PRO A 126 3.35 -16.07 9.96
C PRO A 126 3.39 -16.40 8.46
N THR A 127 2.94 -15.50 7.59
CA THR A 127 2.85 -15.74 6.14
C THR A 127 3.67 -14.74 5.35
N TRP A 128 4.19 -15.15 4.19
CA TRP A 128 4.96 -14.26 3.29
C TRP A 128 4.21 -13.00 2.85
N PRO A 129 2.91 -13.08 2.47
CA PRO A 129 2.14 -11.86 2.20
C PRO A 129 2.01 -10.95 3.43
N ALA A 130 1.83 -11.50 4.63
CA ALA A 130 1.76 -10.70 5.85
C ALA A 130 3.12 -10.04 6.17
N ARG A 131 4.23 -10.74 5.94
CA ARG A 131 5.60 -10.19 6.05
C ARG A 131 5.79 -9.01 5.09
N PHE A 132 5.44 -9.20 3.82
CA PHE A 132 5.52 -8.15 2.80
C PHE A 132 4.68 -6.93 3.18
N SER A 133 3.40 -7.13 3.50
CA SER A 133 2.51 -6.04 3.93
C SER A 133 3.05 -5.31 5.16
N SER A 134 3.52 -6.03 6.17
CA SER A 134 4.07 -5.43 7.40
C SER A 134 5.33 -4.59 7.11
N ALA A 135 6.20 -5.05 6.22
CA ALA A 135 7.43 -4.35 5.86
C ALA A 135 7.20 -3.05 5.06
N PHE A 136 6.13 -3.00 4.25
CA PHE A 136 5.95 -1.94 3.24
C PHE A 136 4.73 -1.04 3.45
N ARG A 137 3.71 -1.43 4.23
CA ARG A 137 2.44 -0.68 4.36
C ARG A 137 2.58 0.81 4.70
N SER A 138 3.62 1.18 5.46
CA SER A 138 3.87 2.55 5.93
C SER A 138 5.22 3.09 5.49
N ARG A 139 5.95 2.35 4.65
CA ARG A 139 7.33 2.68 4.29
C ARG A 139 7.35 3.78 3.23
N ARG A 140 8.11 4.84 3.52
CA ARG A 140 8.45 5.92 2.57
C ARG A 140 9.86 5.80 2.01
N THR A 141 10.73 5.09 2.71
CA THR A 141 12.13 4.99 2.32
C THR A 141 12.24 4.13 1.07
N PRO A 142 13.03 4.55 0.07
CA PRO A 142 13.36 3.72 -1.07
C PRO A 142 13.87 2.33 -0.65
N LEU A 143 13.75 1.39 -1.57
CA LEU A 143 14.36 0.08 -1.44
C LEU A 143 15.88 0.19 -1.35
N ALA A 144 16.50 -0.80 -0.71
CA ALA A 144 17.96 -0.92 -0.76
C ALA A 144 18.40 -1.10 -2.22
N PRO A 145 19.55 -0.55 -2.65
CA PRO A 145 19.98 -0.55 -4.05
C PRO A 145 19.90 -1.91 -4.73
N VAL A 146 20.39 -2.97 -4.07
CA VAL A 146 20.34 -4.35 -4.58
C VAL A 146 18.90 -4.80 -4.90
N VAL A 147 17.95 -4.50 -4.01
CA VAL A 147 16.53 -4.87 -4.21
C VAL A 147 15.90 -3.98 -5.29
N ALA A 148 16.23 -2.69 -5.33
CA ALA A 148 15.72 -1.78 -6.34
C ALA A 148 16.17 -2.15 -7.76
N LEU A 149 17.46 -2.46 -7.94
CA LEU A 149 18.01 -2.92 -9.20
C LEU A 149 17.36 -4.23 -9.66
N GLN A 150 17.16 -5.19 -8.74
CA GLN A 150 16.46 -6.44 -9.07
C GLN A 150 15.01 -6.18 -9.48
N ILE A 151 14.28 -5.30 -8.78
CA ILE A 151 12.90 -4.95 -9.15
C ILE A 151 12.85 -4.35 -10.56
N ALA A 152 13.70 -3.36 -10.85
CA ALA A 152 13.76 -2.74 -12.17
C ALA A 152 14.07 -3.78 -13.26
N SER A 153 15.15 -4.54 -13.09
CA SER A 153 15.62 -5.51 -14.09
C SER A 153 14.59 -6.61 -14.37
N VAL A 154 14.00 -7.21 -13.33
CA VAL A 154 13.01 -8.28 -13.48
C VAL A 154 11.73 -7.72 -14.12
N PHE A 155 11.26 -6.55 -13.67
CA PHE A 155 10.06 -5.94 -14.24
C PHE A 155 10.26 -5.60 -15.72
N GLU A 156 11.35 -4.94 -16.09
CA GLU A 156 11.63 -4.51 -17.46
C GLU A 156 11.76 -5.73 -18.40
N ARG A 157 12.48 -6.77 -17.97
CA ARG A 157 12.59 -8.03 -18.73
C ARG A 157 11.23 -8.68 -18.95
N LEU A 158 10.41 -8.81 -17.90
CA LEU A 158 9.10 -9.44 -18.01
C LEU A 158 8.11 -8.57 -18.79
N ARG A 159 8.23 -7.25 -18.70
CA ARG A 159 7.43 -6.28 -19.46
C ARG A 159 7.72 -6.38 -20.96
N GLN A 160 8.98 -6.47 -21.35
CA GLN A 160 9.38 -6.63 -22.75
C GLN A 160 8.93 -7.97 -23.35
N ALA A 161 8.88 -9.03 -22.55
CA ALA A 161 8.45 -10.36 -22.99
C ALA A 161 6.93 -10.61 -22.81
N ALA A 162 6.17 -9.64 -22.29
CA ALA A 162 4.77 -9.83 -21.95
C ALA A 162 3.91 -9.97 -23.21
N PRO A 163 3.10 -11.05 -23.33
CA PRO A 163 2.08 -11.10 -24.36
C PRO A 163 0.99 -10.05 -24.09
N PRO A 164 0.24 -9.60 -25.11
CA PRO A 164 -0.79 -8.57 -24.94
C PRO A 164 -1.84 -8.91 -23.86
N ASP A 165 -2.20 -10.19 -23.73
CA ASP A 165 -3.18 -10.66 -22.73
C ASP A 165 -2.63 -10.68 -21.30
N ALA A 166 -1.32 -10.50 -21.10
CA ALA A 166 -0.74 -10.29 -19.77
C ALA A 166 -0.93 -8.85 -19.26
N LEU A 167 -1.24 -7.92 -20.16
CA LEU A 167 -1.39 -6.51 -19.87
C LEU A 167 -2.86 -6.18 -19.63
N ALA A 168 -3.09 -5.26 -18.71
CA ALA A 168 -4.42 -4.83 -18.34
C ALA A 168 -4.96 -3.85 -19.39
N ALA A 169 -6.11 -4.18 -20.01
CA ALA A 169 -6.78 -3.27 -20.92
C ALA A 169 -7.37 -2.05 -20.19
N SER A 170 -7.77 -2.25 -18.93
CA SER A 170 -8.28 -1.23 -18.02
C SER A 170 -7.68 -1.39 -16.62
N TYR A 171 -7.80 -0.38 -15.76
CA TYR A 171 -7.45 -0.51 -14.34
C TYR A 171 -8.13 -1.71 -13.66
N ILE A 172 -9.36 -2.03 -14.03
CA ILE A 172 -10.12 -3.14 -13.42
C ILE A 172 -9.43 -4.49 -13.68
N ASP A 173 -8.80 -4.66 -14.85
CA ASP A 173 -8.05 -5.87 -15.19
C ASP A 173 -6.76 -6.03 -14.37
N ALA A 174 -6.23 -4.94 -13.80
CA ALA A 174 -5.06 -4.95 -12.93
C ALA A 174 -5.39 -5.35 -11.48
N LEU A 175 -6.67 -5.45 -11.13
CA LEU A 175 -7.13 -5.81 -9.79
C LEU A 175 -7.23 -7.33 -9.60
N PRO A 176 -7.12 -7.83 -8.35
CA PRO A 176 -7.30 -9.26 -8.06
C PRO A 176 -8.75 -9.73 -8.25
N TYR A 177 -9.69 -8.79 -8.25
CA TYR A 177 -11.11 -8.98 -8.51
C TYR A 177 -11.74 -7.59 -8.70
N ALA A 178 -12.88 -7.52 -9.39
CA ALA A 178 -13.56 -6.26 -9.66
C ALA A 178 -14.08 -5.58 -8.37
N PRO A 179 -14.08 -4.24 -8.31
CA PRO A 179 -14.83 -3.48 -7.29
C PRO A 179 -16.34 -3.58 -7.55
N ASN A 180 -17.15 -3.25 -6.54
CA ASN A 180 -18.61 -3.33 -6.65
C ASN A 180 -19.20 -2.31 -7.63
N ARG A 181 -18.60 -1.12 -7.74
CA ARG A 181 -19.01 -0.06 -8.65
C ARG A 181 -17.79 0.46 -9.43
N PRO A 182 -17.32 -0.25 -10.47
CA PRO A 182 -16.21 0.22 -11.29
C PRO A 182 -16.46 1.66 -11.78
N ASP A 183 -15.43 2.49 -11.78
CA ASP A 183 -15.47 3.86 -12.28
C ASP A 183 -15.49 3.87 -13.81
N PRO A 184 -16.61 4.22 -14.47
CA PRO A 184 -16.70 4.16 -15.93
C PRO A 184 -16.11 5.39 -16.62
N ASP A 185 -16.00 6.52 -15.92
CA ASP A 185 -15.47 7.79 -16.42
C ASP A 185 -14.24 8.22 -15.62
N ARG A 186 -13.20 7.39 -15.68
CA ARG A 186 -11.95 7.64 -14.93
C ARG A 186 -11.27 8.94 -15.34
N ALA A 187 -11.44 9.36 -16.60
CA ALA A 187 -10.89 10.62 -17.11
C ALA A 187 -11.61 11.81 -16.47
N GLY A 188 -12.95 11.83 -16.51
CA GLY A 188 -13.76 12.84 -15.84
C GLY A 188 -13.54 12.86 -14.33
N THR A 189 -13.45 11.68 -13.70
CA THR A 189 -13.13 11.55 -12.28
C THR A 189 -11.77 12.17 -11.94
N LEU A 190 -10.71 11.88 -12.72
CA LEU A 190 -9.39 12.48 -12.50
C LEU A 190 -9.41 14.00 -12.71
N ALA A 191 -10.11 14.50 -13.74
CA ALA A 191 -10.25 15.92 -14.01
C ALA A 191 -10.99 16.63 -12.86
N HIS A 192 -12.11 16.07 -12.40
CA HIS A 192 -12.86 16.56 -11.24
C HIS A 192 -12.00 16.63 -9.99
N LEU A 193 -11.24 15.57 -9.71
CA LEU A 193 -10.29 15.55 -8.60
C LEU A 193 -9.28 16.68 -8.76
N ARG A 194 -8.55 16.77 -9.87
CA ARG A 194 -7.55 17.83 -10.12
C ARG A 194 -8.13 19.25 -10.01
N ALA A 195 -9.41 19.45 -10.31
CA ALA A 195 -10.12 20.71 -10.14
C ALA A 195 -10.48 21.05 -8.67
N GLY A 196 -10.19 20.17 -7.72
CA GLY A 196 -10.43 20.36 -6.29
C GLY A 196 -11.62 19.57 -5.73
N GLY A 197 -12.29 18.77 -6.56
CA GLY A 197 -13.37 17.89 -6.12
C GLY A 197 -12.92 16.76 -5.20
N SER A 198 -13.88 16.14 -4.51
CA SER A 198 -13.69 14.94 -3.67
C SER A 198 -14.62 13.82 -4.13
N LEU A 199 -14.17 12.57 -3.97
CA LEU A 199 -15.04 11.40 -4.08
C LEU A 199 -15.84 11.28 -2.78
N GLU A 200 -16.83 12.14 -2.57
CA GLU A 200 -17.75 11.96 -1.44
C GLU A 200 -18.49 10.62 -1.56
N PRO A 201 -18.84 9.97 -0.43
CA PRO A 201 -19.78 8.88 -0.48
C PRO A 201 -21.14 9.41 -0.92
N ASP A 202 -21.65 8.83 -2.00
CA ASP A 202 -23.06 8.88 -2.40
C ASP A 202 -23.90 8.30 -1.25
N GLU A 203 -24.20 9.12 -0.22
CA GLU A 203 -25.29 8.84 0.72
C GLU A 203 -26.60 9.18 0.01
N GLY A 204 -26.98 8.29 -0.90
CA GLY A 204 -28.30 8.28 -1.50
C GLY A 204 -29.32 7.86 -0.44
N GLU A 205 -30.06 8.85 0.04
CA GLU A 205 -31.53 8.86 0.11
C GLU A 205 -32.20 7.53 0.50
N ASP A 206 -32.62 7.45 1.76
CA ASP A 206 -33.91 6.83 2.07
C ASP A 206 -34.79 7.89 2.74
N GLY A 207 -35.92 8.19 2.10
CA GLY A 207 -36.80 9.28 2.45
C GLY A 207 -37.60 9.03 3.73
N SER A 208 -37.82 10.12 4.47
CA SER A 208 -39.05 10.44 5.20
C SER A 208 -39.67 9.36 6.11
N ASP A 209 -39.51 9.53 7.43
CA ASP A 209 -40.69 9.66 8.30
C ASP A 209 -40.35 10.42 9.61
N PRO A 210 -41.03 11.53 9.96
CA PRO A 210 -40.86 12.20 11.24
C PRO A 210 -41.88 11.65 12.27
N GLY A 211 -41.39 10.98 13.31
CA GLY A 211 -42.23 10.47 14.41
C GLY A 211 -41.49 10.42 15.76
N PRO A 212 -42.20 10.51 16.89
CA PRO A 212 -42.03 11.63 17.81
C PRO A 212 -41.09 11.40 19.00
N ALA A 213 -40.71 12.52 19.60
CA ALA A 213 -39.93 12.67 20.82
C ALA A 213 -40.48 11.86 22.01
N GLY A 214 -39.56 11.20 22.72
CA GLY A 214 -39.78 10.53 24.02
C GLY A 214 -38.47 10.47 24.82
N PRO A 215 -38.53 10.36 26.16
CA PRO A 215 -37.83 11.31 27.03
C PRO A 215 -36.45 10.89 27.54
N LYS A 216 -35.73 11.92 28.01
CA LYS A 216 -34.45 11.92 28.70
C LYS A 216 -34.38 10.89 29.82
N GLY A 217 -33.31 10.07 29.82
CA GLY A 217 -32.93 9.18 30.91
C GLY A 217 -31.44 9.26 31.19
N CYS A 218 -31.12 9.68 32.41
CA CYS A 218 -29.80 9.83 33.00
C CYS A 218 -28.92 8.57 32.86
N GLN A 219 -27.61 8.78 32.66
CA GLN A 219 -26.57 8.12 33.48
C GLN A 219 -25.19 8.69 33.16
N GLY A 220 -24.70 9.54 34.07
CA GLY A 220 -23.27 9.80 34.19
C GLY A 220 -22.63 8.73 35.04
N THR A 221 -21.51 8.16 34.58
CA THR A 221 -20.45 7.68 35.46
C THR A 221 -19.08 7.89 34.82
N PRO A 222 -18.02 8.13 35.61
CA PRO A 222 -16.81 8.79 35.14
C PRO A 222 -15.69 7.83 34.76
N ARG A 223 -14.81 8.35 33.90
CA ARG A 223 -13.44 7.90 33.60
C ARG A 223 -12.73 7.26 34.80
N ARG A 224 -12.17 6.05 34.61
CA ARG A 224 -11.03 5.56 35.38
C ARG A 224 -9.73 5.76 34.60
N SER A 225 -8.92 6.67 35.11
CA SER A 225 -7.52 6.92 34.79
C SER A 225 -6.63 5.78 35.29
N ARG A 226 -5.56 5.52 34.53
CA ARG A 226 -4.40 4.72 34.95
C ARG A 226 -3.52 5.54 35.91
N GLY A 227 -2.96 4.86 36.91
CA GLY A 227 -1.87 5.35 37.76
C GLY A 227 -1.17 4.17 38.47
N PRO A 228 0.14 4.28 38.79
CA PRO A 228 1.07 3.15 38.85
C PRO A 228 1.24 2.58 40.26
N ARG A 229 1.79 1.37 40.37
CA ARG A 229 2.36 0.84 41.62
C ARG A 229 3.84 0.52 41.45
N ALA A 230 4.62 1.01 42.40
CA ALA A 230 6.03 0.75 42.61
C ALA A 230 6.25 -0.21 43.79
N SER A 231 7.35 -0.96 43.70
CA SER A 231 8.33 -1.35 44.74
C SER A 231 7.93 -2.12 46.01
N SER A 232 8.55 -3.29 46.19
CA SER A 232 9.31 -3.72 47.40
C SER A 232 10.12 -5.00 47.02
N CYS A 233 11.46 -5.02 47.05
CA CYS A 233 12.41 -5.23 48.17
C CYS A 233 12.54 -6.68 48.70
N GLY A 234 13.79 -7.18 48.71
CA GLY A 234 14.28 -8.33 49.52
C GLY A 234 15.05 -9.40 48.72
N THR A 235 16.38 -9.27 48.53
CA THR A 235 17.49 -10.01 49.23
C THR A 235 17.51 -11.53 49.00
N GLY A 236 18.59 -12.22 48.60
CA GLY A 236 20.01 -11.92 48.38
C GLY A 236 20.79 -13.23 48.11
N ALA A 237 22.09 -13.09 47.75
CA ALA A 237 23.16 -14.11 47.72
C ALA A 237 23.04 -15.25 46.67
N THR A 238 24.06 -15.76 45.98
CA THR A 238 25.52 -15.52 45.83
C THR A 238 25.98 -16.33 44.59
N ASN A 239 26.90 -15.78 43.80
CA ASN A 239 27.71 -16.45 42.76
C ASN A 239 28.77 -17.39 43.43
N PRO A 240 29.64 -18.20 42.74
CA PRO A 240 30.03 -18.16 41.32
C PRO A 240 30.35 -19.51 40.59
N ALA A 241 30.51 -19.39 39.26
CA ALA A 241 31.51 -20.00 38.36
C ALA A 241 31.71 -21.53 38.25
N LEU A 242 31.64 -22.03 37.00
CA LEU A 242 32.67 -22.90 36.42
C LEU A 242 32.64 -22.86 34.88
N ARG A 243 33.83 -22.73 34.30
CA ARG A 243 34.18 -22.61 32.88
C ARG A 243 34.50 -24.01 32.27
N PRO A 244 34.94 -24.13 31.00
CA PRO A 244 34.46 -25.15 30.04
C PRO A 244 35.33 -26.42 29.97
N LYS A 245 34.85 -27.45 29.25
CA LYS A 245 35.70 -28.54 28.74
C LYS A 245 35.69 -28.57 27.21
N ARG A 246 36.91 -28.51 26.65
CA ARG A 246 37.27 -29.04 25.33
C ARG A 246 37.70 -30.51 25.49
N GLY A 247 37.58 -31.28 24.41
CA GLY A 247 38.44 -32.44 24.14
C GLY A 247 37.71 -33.77 23.98
N CYS A 248 37.47 -34.16 22.72
CA CYS A 248 37.96 -35.39 22.08
C CYS A 248 38.12 -35.09 20.58
#